data_AF-A0A834PMT6-F1
#
_entry.id   AF-A0A834PMT6-F1
#
_cell.length_a   1.000
_cell.length_b   1.000
_cell.length_c   1.000
_cell.angle_alpha   90.00
_cell.angle_beta   90.00
_cell.angle_gamma   90.00
#
_symmetry.space_group_name_H-M   'P 1'
#
loop_
_entity.id
_entity.type
_entity.pdbx_description
1 polymer ?
#
loop_
_entity_poly.entity_id
_entity_poly.type
_entity_poly.pdbx_seq_one_letter_code
_entity_poly.pdbx_strand_id
1 'polypeptide(L)'
;MLQENNHRLSDAIAAATARENKGHEEMDSEIKQLKEEQDVLKTLLKEKDLFIQVQSDQFLSSNEKLTDKVNENELLRQATTNLKDRILILEMVISHLKGEIEKMMETSQEKEMEYQALQQANLKFSVVLLEQEYECQSMKEQALAFEQLLLEKEDGKAGDLSQLLKALESMQEKTILFQQERDQITLSLKHQQMAKRTLEQEVQHLRDKELHLKQEVQSLRSHLLESEDSYSWEIGAAEKRERNLREKVTLLEEKLLSSSNASHQASVQVESLQKQVRFLSQERDENALQLSLYQEQGKQYSMSLTNLQKVLERSQQEEKSMYSAELQKERQHTTEWKEKAENLDREALLLQERLEKANRVLDSATRPTQQLHQKEKQIEQSELPGEILDDAQKEWMNSENGTEGKVDKALMRNLFIGHFQTPKNQCPKVLRLMGSILVIQKEAMEQLLSGDDGGVTKWMTGWLAGGSQCVPNTPVTPNEQPGLKSSFSELFVQFLETESHSSIPSPKLSARAMKCLDSRGRRKERANVPRSVTDAAEFRAGKREAVNQFLAPRSAAVPLISLDELGTGGPGNLLLNPISDFMPTFTPLPVSPDNSARVVLKDL
;
A
#
# COMPACT_ATOMS: atom_id res chain seq x y z
N MET A 1 79.97 5.45 -43.73
CA MET A 1 80.19 6.78 -43.09
C MET A 1 78.91 7.61 -42.99
N LEU A 2 78.65 8.65 -43.81
CA LEU A 2 77.56 9.61 -43.53
C LEU A 2 76.14 9.01 -43.60
N GLN A 3 75.84 8.24 -44.65
CA GLN A 3 74.53 7.58 -44.83
C GLN A 3 74.26 6.50 -43.77
N GLU A 4 75.31 5.77 -43.38
CA GLU A 4 75.30 4.76 -42.32
C GLU A 4 75.07 5.38 -40.93
N ASN A 5 75.67 6.55 -40.65
CA ASN A 5 75.48 7.25 -39.39
C ASN A 5 74.05 7.82 -39.26
N ASN A 6 73.46 8.29 -40.36
CA ASN A 6 72.04 8.65 -40.41
C ASN A 6 71.12 7.44 -40.18
N HIS A 7 71.44 6.27 -40.75
CA HIS A 7 70.65 5.05 -40.51
C HIS A 7 70.69 4.65 -39.03
N ARG A 8 71.90 4.64 -38.41
CA ARG A 8 72.06 4.37 -36.98
C ARG A 8 71.37 5.40 -36.08
N LEU A 9 71.26 6.66 -36.50
CA LEU A 9 70.51 7.68 -35.78
C LEU A 9 68.99 7.45 -35.89
N SER A 10 68.48 7.13 -37.08
CA SER A 10 67.07 6.75 -37.27
C SER A 10 66.71 5.49 -36.47
N ASP A 11 67.58 4.47 -36.46
CA ASP A 11 67.38 3.25 -35.67
C ASP A 11 67.41 3.54 -34.16
N ALA A 12 68.30 4.43 -33.70
CA ALA A 12 68.37 4.84 -32.30
C ALA A 12 67.13 5.66 -31.87
N ILE A 13 66.62 6.54 -32.74
CA ILE A 13 65.37 7.28 -32.51
C ILE A 13 64.18 6.32 -32.51
N ALA A 14 64.10 5.40 -33.47
CA ALA A 14 63.05 4.38 -33.52
C ALA A 14 63.08 3.44 -32.30
N ALA A 15 64.26 3.07 -31.81
CA ALA A 15 64.41 2.29 -30.58
C ALA A 15 64.07 3.08 -29.32
N ALA A 16 64.31 4.40 -29.31
CA ALA A 16 63.91 5.29 -28.23
C ALA A 16 62.39 5.47 -28.19
N THR A 17 61.75 5.78 -29.33
CA THR A 17 60.29 5.91 -29.41
C THR A 17 59.57 4.59 -29.21
N ALA A 18 60.12 3.45 -29.65
CA ALA A 18 59.57 2.13 -29.33
C ALA A 18 59.66 1.81 -27.83
N ARG A 19 60.73 2.22 -27.14
CA ARG A 19 60.85 2.09 -25.68
C ARG A 19 59.89 3.03 -24.94
N GLU A 20 59.74 4.25 -25.43
CA GLU A 20 58.81 5.24 -24.89
C GLU A 20 57.35 4.81 -25.05
N ASN A 21 56.95 4.39 -26.26
CA ASN A 21 55.62 3.83 -26.54
C ASN A 21 55.34 2.60 -25.68
N LYS A 22 56.31 1.68 -25.54
CA LYS A 22 56.16 0.51 -24.66
C LYS A 22 55.95 0.92 -23.19
N GLY A 23 56.67 1.94 -22.71
CA GLY A 23 56.48 2.49 -21.37
C GLY A 23 55.11 3.17 -21.19
N HIS A 24 54.58 3.80 -22.24
CA HIS A 24 53.22 4.34 -22.24
C HIS A 24 52.16 3.22 -22.25
N GLU A 25 52.33 2.16 -23.06
CA GLU A 25 51.44 0.98 -23.06
C GLU A 25 51.44 0.24 -21.70
N GLU A 26 52.60 0.16 -21.03
CA GLU A 26 52.74 -0.42 -19.69
C GLU A 26 52.05 0.45 -18.63
N MET A 27 52.29 1.76 -18.65
CA MET A 27 51.60 2.74 -17.77
C MET A 27 50.08 2.79 -18.00
N ASP A 28 49.61 2.76 -19.25
CA ASP A 28 48.18 2.71 -19.58
C ASP A 28 47.54 1.40 -19.13
N SER A 29 48.29 0.28 -19.15
CA SER A 29 47.85 -1.00 -18.60
C SER A 29 47.74 -0.97 -17.07
N GLU A 30 48.70 -0.37 -16.37
CA GLU A 30 48.63 -0.14 -14.91
C GLU A 30 47.46 0.79 -14.54
N ILE A 31 47.29 1.90 -15.26
CA ILE A 31 46.15 2.83 -15.06
C ILE A 31 44.82 2.12 -15.30
N LYS A 32 44.75 1.21 -16.28
CA LYS A 32 43.55 0.41 -16.53
C LYS A 32 43.29 -0.58 -15.39
N GLN A 33 44.30 -1.31 -14.92
CA GLN A 33 44.16 -2.22 -13.78
C GLN A 33 43.72 -1.47 -12.51
N LEU A 34 44.33 -0.32 -12.21
CA LEU A 34 43.96 0.50 -11.05
C LEU A 34 42.52 1.04 -11.14
N LYS A 35 42.01 1.34 -12.34
CA LYS A 35 40.59 1.70 -12.56
C LYS A 35 39.66 0.50 -12.33
N GLU A 36 40.03 -0.67 -12.83
CA GLU A 36 39.27 -1.91 -12.63
C GLU A 36 39.21 -2.26 -11.11
N GLU A 37 40.34 -2.14 -10.39
CA GLU A 37 40.40 -2.29 -8.92
C GLU A 37 39.58 -1.22 -8.18
N GLN A 38 39.64 0.04 -8.62
CA GLN A 38 38.85 1.14 -8.05
C GLN A 38 37.34 0.89 -8.21
N ASP A 39 36.88 0.42 -9.36
CA ASP A 39 35.47 0.13 -9.59
C ASP A 39 34.99 -1.10 -8.78
N VAL A 40 35.83 -2.13 -8.60
CA VAL A 40 35.54 -3.27 -7.70
C VAL A 40 35.47 -2.83 -6.23
N LEU A 41 36.36 -1.97 -5.77
CA LEU A 41 36.29 -1.41 -4.42
C LEU A 41 35.02 -0.55 -4.22
N LYS A 42 34.60 0.16 -5.27
CA LYS A 42 33.42 1.03 -5.27
C LYS A 42 32.10 0.26 -5.33
N THR A 43 32.04 -0.91 -5.97
CA THR A 43 30.87 -1.80 -5.87
C THR A 43 30.82 -2.45 -4.49
N LEU A 44 31.94 -2.97 -3.98
CA LEU A 44 32.01 -3.59 -2.65
C LEU A 44 31.66 -2.58 -1.54
N LEU A 45 32.08 -1.32 -1.64
CA LEU A 45 31.69 -0.27 -0.70
C LEU A 45 30.16 -0.09 -0.67
N LYS A 46 29.51 0.02 -1.84
CA LYS A 46 28.05 0.14 -1.94
C LYS A 46 27.31 -1.07 -1.38
N GLU A 47 27.83 -2.28 -1.59
CA GLU A 47 27.28 -3.50 -1.00
C GLU A 47 27.38 -3.49 0.53
N LYS A 48 28.49 -2.99 1.08
CA LYS A 48 28.67 -2.81 2.53
C LYS A 48 27.76 -1.73 3.09
N ASP A 49 27.60 -0.60 2.40
CA ASP A 49 26.69 0.46 2.80
C ASP A 49 25.24 -0.04 2.83
N LEU A 50 24.80 -0.78 1.80
CA LEU A 50 23.47 -1.39 1.75
C LEU A 50 23.28 -2.44 2.87
N PHE A 51 24.30 -3.25 3.15
CA PHE A 51 24.26 -4.21 4.25
C PHE A 51 24.16 -3.54 5.62
N ILE A 52 24.92 -2.46 5.84
CA ILE A 52 24.85 -1.63 7.06
C ILE A 52 23.45 -1.00 7.19
N GLN A 53 22.88 -0.49 6.09
CA GLN A 53 21.53 0.06 6.09
C GLN A 53 20.49 -1.00 6.48
N VAL A 54 20.51 -2.18 5.86
CA VAL A 54 19.60 -3.29 6.18
C VAL A 54 19.73 -3.75 7.64
N GLN A 55 20.96 -3.83 8.18
CA GLN A 55 21.17 -4.13 9.60
C GLN A 55 20.68 -3.00 10.51
N SER A 56 20.84 -1.73 10.12
CA SER A 56 20.33 -0.57 10.85
C SER A 56 18.79 -0.60 10.92
N ASP A 57 18.12 -0.81 9.79
CA ASP A 57 16.66 -0.91 9.71
C ASP A 57 16.13 -2.11 10.54
N GLN A 58 16.82 -3.25 10.50
CA GLN A 58 16.49 -4.42 11.33
C GLN A 58 16.67 -4.14 12.84
N PHE A 59 17.75 -3.44 13.21
CA PHE A 59 18.00 -3.03 14.59
C PHE A 59 16.93 -2.06 15.08
N LEU A 60 16.58 -1.04 14.27
CA LEU A 60 15.51 -0.08 14.58
C LEU A 60 14.16 -0.79 14.78
N SER A 61 13.76 -1.69 13.88
CA SER A 61 12.51 -2.47 14.04
C SER A 61 12.52 -3.37 15.28
N SER A 62 13.69 -3.91 15.65
CA SER A 62 13.82 -4.72 16.87
C SER A 62 13.76 -3.86 18.14
N ASN A 63 14.34 -2.66 18.09
CA ASN A 63 14.32 -1.69 19.19
C ASN A 63 12.93 -1.09 19.42
N GLU A 64 12.17 -0.83 18.35
CA GLU A 64 10.76 -0.42 18.41
C GLU A 64 9.92 -1.50 19.13
N LYS A 65 9.98 -2.76 18.67
CA LYS A 65 9.31 -3.90 19.32
C LYS A 65 9.72 -4.10 20.78
N LEU A 66 10.99 -3.86 21.11
CA LEU A 66 11.47 -3.92 22.49
C LEU A 66 10.86 -2.78 23.33
N THR A 67 10.78 -1.58 22.78
CA THR A 67 10.18 -0.40 23.42
C THR A 67 8.68 -0.65 23.70
N ASP A 68 7.94 -1.19 22.72
CA ASP A 68 6.55 -1.59 22.91
C ASP A 68 6.39 -2.62 24.03
N LYS A 69 7.28 -3.63 24.10
CA LYS A 69 7.26 -4.65 25.15
C LYS A 69 7.64 -4.10 26.53
N VAL A 70 8.51 -3.11 26.60
CA VAL A 70 8.83 -2.39 27.85
C VAL A 70 7.61 -1.58 28.31
N ASN A 71 6.93 -0.88 27.41
CA ASN A 71 5.71 -0.12 27.72
C ASN A 71 4.57 -1.05 28.19
N GLU A 72 4.37 -2.19 27.54
CA GLU A 72 3.42 -3.23 27.97
C GLU A 72 3.78 -3.80 29.36
N ASN A 73 5.07 -4.04 29.64
CA ASN A 73 5.51 -4.52 30.95
C ASN A 73 5.24 -3.49 32.05
N GLU A 74 5.42 -2.20 31.78
CA GLU A 74 5.15 -1.13 32.73
C GLU A 74 3.64 -0.98 33.01
N LEU A 75 2.78 -1.07 31.99
CA LEU A 75 1.33 -1.14 32.18
C LEU A 75 0.90 -2.35 33.03
N LEU A 76 1.51 -3.52 32.80
CA LEU A 76 1.26 -4.72 33.61
C LEU A 76 1.77 -4.57 35.06
N ARG A 77 2.89 -3.86 35.28
CA ARG A 77 3.38 -3.51 36.63
C ARG A 77 2.37 -2.62 37.36
N GLN A 78 1.87 -1.56 36.70
CA GLN A 78 0.89 -0.64 37.26
C GLN A 78 -0.46 -1.31 37.56
N ALA A 79 -0.91 -2.23 36.68
CA ALA A 79 -2.08 -3.07 36.96
C ALA A 79 -1.84 -3.99 38.16
N THR A 80 -0.64 -4.57 38.28
CA THR A 80 -0.26 -5.45 39.40
C THR A 80 -0.19 -4.68 40.73
N THR A 81 0.32 -3.45 40.75
CA THR A 81 0.31 -2.61 41.97
C THR A 81 -1.11 -2.22 42.35
N ASN A 82 -1.95 -1.79 41.41
CA ASN A 82 -3.35 -1.47 41.70
C ASN A 82 -4.13 -2.66 42.28
N LEU A 83 -3.89 -3.87 41.76
CA LEU A 83 -4.49 -5.09 42.30
C LEU A 83 -3.99 -5.40 43.72
N LYS A 84 -2.70 -5.19 44.03
CA LYS A 84 -2.17 -5.32 45.39
C LYS A 84 -2.80 -4.33 46.35
N ASP A 85 -2.94 -3.07 45.97
CA ASP A 85 -3.57 -2.03 46.79
C ASP A 85 -5.04 -2.39 47.09
N ARG A 86 -5.76 -2.90 46.09
CA ARG A 86 -7.14 -3.39 46.25
C ARG A 86 -7.23 -4.62 47.16
N ILE A 87 -6.25 -5.53 47.11
CA ILE A 87 -6.18 -6.69 48.02
C ILE A 87 -5.98 -6.20 49.46
N LEU A 88 -5.05 -5.28 49.72
CA LEU A 88 -4.81 -4.71 51.06
C LEU A 88 -6.07 -4.02 51.63
N ILE A 89 -6.81 -3.28 50.79
CA ILE A 89 -8.09 -2.66 51.20
C ILE A 89 -9.12 -3.73 51.57
N LEU A 90 -9.24 -4.81 50.78
CA LEU A 90 -10.16 -5.91 51.07
C LEU A 90 -9.76 -6.69 52.33
N GLU A 91 -8.46 -6.93 52.55
CA GLU A 91 -7.95 -7.56 53.78
C GLU A 91 -8.30 -6.70 55.02
N MET A 92 -8.11 -5.39 54.94
CA MET A 92 -8.49 -4.46 56.02
C MET A 92 -10.00 -4.49 56.31
N VAL A 93 -10.85 -4.53 55.27
CA VAL A 93 -12.32 -4.65 55.43
C VAL A 93 -12.70 -6.01 56.04
N ILE A 94 -12.06 -7.11 55.62
CA ILE A 94 -12.29 -8.44 56.19
C ILE A 94 -11.90 -8.47 57.67
N SER A 95 -10.76 -7.89 58.05
CA SER A 95 -10.34 -7.76 59.45
C SER A 95 -11.33 -6.93 60.27
N HIS A 96 -11.83 -5.82 59.73
CA HIS A 96 -12.84 -4.99 60.40
C HIS A 96 -14.15 -5.73 60.62
N LEU A 97 -14.71 -6.36 59.57
CA LEU A 97 -15.95 -7.13 59.66
C LEU A 97 -15.82 -8.32 60.63
N LYS A 98 -14.64 -8.96 60.68
CA LYS A 98 -14.36 -10.01 61.65
C LYS A 98 -14.44 -9.49 63.10
N GLY A 99 -13.86 -8.33 63.37
CA GLY A 99 -13.95 -7.69 64.69
C GLY A 99 -15.38 -7.26 65.08
N GLU A 100 -16.20 -6.83 64.11
CA GLU A 100 -17.62 -6.55 64.34
C GLU A 100 -18.43 -7.81 64.66
N ILE A 101 -18.15 -8.92 63.97
CA ILE A 101 -18.76 -10.23 64.26
C ILE A 101 -18.38 -10.72 65.66
N GLU A 102 -17.11 -10.57 66.06
CA GLU A 102 -16.61 -10.95 67.38
C GLU A 102 -17.29 -10.13 68.48
N LYS A 103 -17.37 -8.79 68.33
CA LYS A 103 -18.11 -7.90 69.24
C LYS A 103 -19.62 -8.20 69.29
N MET A 104 -20.23 -8.55 68.16
CA MET A 104 -21.63 -8.97 68.12
C MET A 104 -21.83 -10.29 68.89
N MET A 105 -20.89 -11.22 68.76
CA MET A 105 -20.91 -12.50 69.48
C MET A 105 -20.77 -12.30 71.00
N GLU A 106 -19.85 -11.46 71.45
CA GLU A 106 -19.68 -11.09 72.86
C GLU A 106 -20.97 -10.49 73.44
N THR A 107 -21.54 -9.46 72.79
CA THR A 107 -22.79 -8.84 73.27
C THR A 107 -24.01 -9.78 73.19
N SER A 108 -24.01 -10.75 72.27
CA SER A 108 -25.03 -11.80 72.23
C SER A 108 -24.86 -12.80 73.37
N GLN A 109 -23.62 -13.15 73.74
CA GLN A 109 -23.33 -14.05 74.84
C GLN A 109 -23.63 -13.39 76.20
N GLU A 110 -23.34 -12.10 76.35
CA GLU A 110 -23.71 -11.31 77.52
C GLU A 110 -25.23 -11.32 77.75
N LYS A 111 -26.01 -11.02 76.72
CA LYS A 111 -27.49 -11.07 76.78
C LYS A 111 -28.05 -12.46 77.07
N GLU A 112 -27.42 -13.51 76.57
CA GLU A 112 -27.80 -14.89 76.90
C GLU A 112 -27.55 -15.20 78.39
N MET A 113 -26.42 -14.74 78.96
CA MET A 113 -26.14 -14.87 80.38
C MET A 113 -27.12 -14.05 81.25
N GLU A 114 -27.45 -12.82 80.84
CA GLU A 114 -28.49 -12.00 81.50
C GLU A 114 -29.85 -12.70 81.48
N TYR A 115 -30.23 -13.26 80.33
CA TYR A 115 -31.50 -13.98 80.16
C TYR A 115 -31.58 -15.22 81.08
N GLN A 116 -30.50 -16.00 81.16
CA GLN A 116 -30.41 -17.14 82.08
C GLN A 116 -30.48 -16.70 83.55
N ALA A 117 -29.81 -15.60 83.92
CA ALA A 117 -29.90 -15.05 85.28
C ALA A 117 -31.33 -14.58 85.62
N LEU A 118 -32.01 -13.93 84.67
CA LEU A 118 -33.40 -13.49 84.83
C LEU A 118 -34.37 -14.68 84.95
N GLN A 119 -34.19 -15.75 84.17
CA GLN A 119 -34.95 -16.99 84.31
C GLN A 119 -34.77 -17.61 85.71
N GLN A 120 -33.54 -17.70 86.21
CA GLN A 120 -33.26 -18.21 87.55
C GLN A 120 -33.87 -17.33 88.65
N ALA A 121 -33.85 -16.00 88.49
CA ALA A 121 -34.49 -15.08 89.42
C ALA A 121 -36.02 -15.27 89.44
N ASN A 122 -36.65 -15.39 88.27
CA ASN A 122 -38.10 -15.62 88.13
C ASN A 122 -38.54 -16.95 88.78
N LEU A 123 -37.75 -18.02 88.62
CA LEU A 123 -37.98 -19.30 89.30
C LEU A 123 -37.90 -19.13 90.83
N LYS A 124 -36.91 -18.40 91.35
CA LYS A 124 -36.77 -18.12 92.80
C LYS A 124 -37.96 -17.30 93.33
N PHE A 125 -38.39 -16.26 92.62
CA PHE A 125 -39.58 -15.48 92.98
C PHE A 125 -40.85 -16.35 93.01
N SER A 126 -40.99 -17.26 92.06
CA SER A 126 -42.14 -18.19 92.01
C SER A 126 -42.22 -19.09 93.25
N VAL A 127 -41.08 -19.54 93.80
CA VAL A 127 -41.03 -20.33 95.04
C VAL A 127 -41.42 -19.48 96.25
N VAL A 128 -40.82 -18.30 96.42
CA VAL A 128 -41.09 -17.40 97.56
C VAL A 128 -42.56 -16.95 97.60
N LEU A 129 -43.19 -16.77 96.44
CA LEU A 129 -44.61 -16.38 96.36
C LEU A 129 -45.53 -17.51 96.86
N LEU A 130 -45.23 -18.77 96.56
CA LEU A 130 -45.94 -19.93 97.10
C LEU A 130 -45.75 -20.09 98.62
N GLU A 131 -44.56 -19.79 99.13
CA GLU A 131 -44.28 -19.79 100.58
C GLU A 131 -45.13 -18.73 101.31
N GLN A 132 -45.22 -17.50 100.79
CA GLN A 132 -46.07 -16.46 101.38
C GLN A 132 -47.57 -16.76 101.27
N GLU A 133 -48.04 -17.37 100.18
CA GLU A 133 -49.44 -17.77 100.04
C GLU A 133 -49.83 -18.80 101.13
N TYR A 134 -48.93 -19.74 101.43
CA TYR A 134 -49.11 -20.70 102.53
C TYR A 134 -49.14 -20.03 103.92
N GLU A 135 -48.20 -19.12 104.21
CA GLU A 135 -48.19 -18.37 105.48
C GLU A 135 -49.48 -17.55 105.68
N CYS A 136 -49.93 -16.86 104.63
CA CYS A 136 -51.14 -16.04 104.68
C CYS A 136 -52.40 -16.88 104.96
N GLN A 137 -52.50 -18.07 104.36
CA GLN A 137 -53.61 -18.99 104.61
C GLN A 137 -53.59 -19.49 106.07
N SER A 138 -52.42 -19.81 106.63
CA SER A 138 -52.30 -20.25 108.02
C SER A 138 -52.70 -19.16 109.03
N MET A 139 -52.28 -17.91 108.83
CA MET A 139 -52.66 -16.80 109.71
C MET A 139 -54.18 -16.53 109.72
N LYS A 140 -54.83 -16.68 108.56
CA LYS A 140 -56.29 -16.50 108.42
C LYS A 140 -57.09 -17.51 109.25
N GLU A 141 -56.61 -18.76 109.34
CA GLU A 141 -57.24 -19.82 110.14
C GLU A 141 -57.11 -19.54 111.65
N GLN A 142 -55.98 -18.99 112.10
CA GLN A 142 -55.79 -18.60 113.51
C GLN A 142 -56.73 -17.45 113.93
N ALA A 143 -56.91 -16.44 113.08
CA ALA A 143 -57.76 -15.28 113.39
C ALA A 143 -59.22 -15.69 113.67
N LEU A 144 -59.76 -16.61 112.88
CA LEU A 144 -61.14 -17.12 113.03
C LEU A 144 -61.37 -17.89 114.34
N ALA A 145 -60.32 -18.52 114.90
CA ALA A 145 -60.42 -19.22 116.19
C ALA A 145 -60.54 -18.25 117.38
N PHE A 146 -59.89 -17.08 117.32
CA PHE A 146 -59.97 -16.08 118.38
C PHE A 146 -61.32 -15.35 118.42
N GLU A 147 -61.96 -15.13 117.26
CA GLU A 147 -63.25 -14.45 117.17
C GLU A 147 -64.37 -15.20 117.91
N GLN A 148 -64.33 -16.54 117.93
CA GLN A 148 -65.33 -17.38 118.61
C GLN A 148 -65.24 -17.30 120.15
N LEU A 149 -64.06 -17.04 120.71
CA LEU A 149 -63.82 -17.00 122.17
C LEU A 149 -64.35 -15.75 122.87
N LEU A 150 -64.54 -14.65 122.12
CA LEU A 150 -64.94 -13.36 122.69
C LEU A 150 -66.45 -13.19 122.88
N LEU A 151 -67.27 -14.12 122.37
CA LEU A 151 -68.73 -13.99 122.38
C LEU A 151 -69.42 -14.43 123.71
N GLU A 152 -68.67 -14.99 124.66
CA GLU A 152 -69.25 -15.90 125.67
C GLU A 152 -69.51 -15.31 127.07
N LYS A 153 -69.24 -14.02 127.35
CA LYS A 153 -69.34 -13.45 128.72
C LYS A 153 -69.75 -11.97 128.81
N GLU A 154 -70.92 -11.67 129.41
CA GLU A 154 -71.12 -10.42 130.20
C GLU A 154 -72.39 -10.35 131.09
N ASP A 155 -72.22 -9.70 132.28
CA ASP A 155 -73.12 -8.99 133.28
C ASP A 155 -72.66 -9.31 134.74
N GLY A 156 -72.99 -8.64 135.87
CA GLY A 156 -73.77 -7.44 136.27
C GLY A 156 -74.67 -7.74 137.51
N LYS A 157 -75.30 -6.83 138.29
CA LYS A 157 -75.27 -5.37 138.59
C LYS A 157 -76.02 -5.13 139.95
N ALA A 158 -75.77 -4.06 140.73
CA ALA A 158 -76.45 -3.81 142.04
C ALA A 158 -76.68 -2.32 142.41
N GLY A 159 -77.74 -2.00 143.20
CA GLY A 159 -78.61 -0.83 142.90
C GLY A 159 -78.64 0.45 143.76
N ASP A 160 -78.32 0.47 145.07
CA ASP A 160 -78.53 1.70 145.91
C ASP A 160 -77.37 2.17 146.81
N LEU A 161 -76.41 1.30 147.18
CA LEU A 161 -75.04 1.81 147.40
C LEU A 161 -74.61 2.61 146.15
N SER A 162 -75.04 2.11 144.98
CA SER A 162 -75.08 2.72 143.66
C SER A 162 -75.87 4.03 143.52
N GLN A 163 -76.36 4.73 144.54
CA GLN A 163 -76.77 6.14 144.36
C GLN A 163 -75.68 7.12 144.79
N LEU A 164 -75.10 6.90 145.97
CA LEU A 164 -73.93 7.67 146.42
C LEU A 164 -72.64 7.19 145.72
N LEU A 165 -72.54 5.88 145.43
CA LEU A 165 -71.61 5.39 144.42
C LEU A 165 -71.95 6.02 143.06
N LYS A 166 -73.16 5.97 142.47
CA LYS A 166 -73.41 6.71 141.19
C LYS A 166 -73.00 8.18 141.22
N ALA A 167 -73.04 8.88 142.35
CA ALA A 167 -72.54 10.26 142.44
C ALA A 167 -71.00 10.33 142.48
N LEU A 168 -70.35 9.49 143.29
CA LEU A 168 -68.89 9.40 143.40
C LEU A 168 -68.26 8.75 142.16
N GLU A 169 -68.80 7.61 141.71
CA GLU A 169 -68.65 7.00 140.40
C GLU A 169 -68.95 8.01 139.30
N SER A 170 -70.01 8.82 139.27
CA SER A 170 -70.18 9.81 138.19
C SER A 170 -69.09 10.89 138.19
N MET A 171 -68.57 11.29 139.35
CA MET A 171 -67.43 12.23 139.42
C MET A 171 -66.11 11.55 139.02
N GLN A 172 -65.91 10.31 139.45
CA GLN A 172 -64.77 9.46 139.13
C GLN A 172 -64.77 9.11 137.63
N GLU A 173 -65.92 8.73 137.07
CA GLU A 173 -66.21 8.54 135.65
C GLU A 173 -65.98 9.82 134.88
N LYS A 174 -66.48 10.99 135.31
CA LYS A 174 -66.13 12.27 134.65
C LYS A 174 -64.64 12.54 134.67
N THR A 175 -63.95 12.23 135.76
CA THR A 175 -62.49 12.39 135.87
C THR A 175 -61.76 11.39 134.96
N ILE A 176 -62.22 10.15 134.89
CA ILE A 176 -61.72 9.09 134.00
C ILE A 176 -62.03 9.41 132.54
N LEU A 177 -63.20 9.99 132.23
CA LEU A 177 -63.61 10.42 130.90
C LEU A 177 -62.77 11.61 130.45
N PHE A 178 -62.57 12.64 131.27
CA PHE A 178 -61.65 13.73 130.94
C PHE A 178 -60.19 13.25 130.82
N GLN A 179 -59.80 12.23 131.58
CA GLN A 179 -58.50 11.56 131.42
C GLN A 179 -58.42 10.83 130.08
N GLN A 180 -59.43 10.03 129.73
CA GLN A 180 -59.54 9.28 128.48
C GLN A 180 -59.62 10.21 127.26
N GLU A 181 -60.43 11.27 127.30
CA GLU A 181 -60.51 12.31 126.27
C GLU A 181 -59.15 12.98 126.07
N ARG A 182 -58.46 13.35 127.16
CA ARG A 182 -57.13 13.96 127.10
C ARG A 182 -56.07 13.02 126.53
N ASP A 183 -56.11 11.74 126.92
CA ASP A 183 -55.21 10.72 126.40
C ASP A 183 -55.53 10.37 124.94
N GLN A 184 -56.81 10.35 124.55
CA GLN A 184 -57.29 10.15 123.17
C GLN A 184 -56.94 11.33 122.26
N ILE A 185 -57.07 12.58 122.73
CA ILE A 185 -56.56 13.77 122.05
C ILE A 185 -55.05 13.70 121.90
N THR A 186 -54.31 13.25 122.94
CA THR A 186 -52.85 13.10 122.88
C THR A 186 -52.42 12.03 121.88
N LEU A 187 -53.14 10.90 121.81
CA LEU A 187 -52.91 9.85 120.82
C LEU A 187 -53.25 10.33 119.40
N SER A 188 -54.38 11.02 119.21
CA SER A 188 -54.78 11.60 117.93
C SER A 188 -53.77 12.64 117.44
N LEU A 189 -53.29 13.52 118.31
CA LEU A 189 -52.24 14.50 118.01
C LEU A 189 -50.91 13.82 117.65
N LYS A 190 -50.50 12.77 118.38
CA LYS A 190 -49.31 11.98 118.02
C LYS A 190 -49.47 11.30 116.66
N HIS A 191 -50.65 10.74 116.38
CA HIS A 191 -50.95 10.13 115.09
C HIS A 191 -50.89 11.16 113.94
N GLN A 192 -51.51 12.34 114.12
CA GLN A 192 -51.40 13.45 113.16
C GLN A 192 -49.95 13.93 112.97
N GLN A 193 -49.14 14.00 114.04
CA GLN A 193 -47.72 14.34 113.92
C GLN A 193 -46.92 13.28 113.14
N MET A 194 -47.20 12.00 113.34
CA MET A 194 -46.57 10.92 112.57
C MET A 194 -46.98 10.98 111.10
N ALA A 195 -48.29 11.09 110.82
CA ALA A 195 -48.81 11.25 109.46
C ALA A 195 -48.23 12.49 108.75
N LYS A 196 -48.07 13.62 109.47
CA LYS A 196 -47.42 14.83 108.94
C LYS A 196 -45.96 14.58 108.57
N ARG A 197 -45.17 13.88 109.41
CA ARG A 197 -43.78 13.52 109.09
C ARG A 197 -43.68 12.61 107.88
N THR A 198 -44.57 11.61 107.76
CA THR A 198 -44.63 10.73 106.58
C THR A 198 -44.99 11.51 105.31
N LEU A 199 -45.93 12.46 105.40
CA LEU A 199 -46.28 13.33 104.27
C LEU A 199 -45.13 14.28 103.90
N GLU A 200 -44.40 14.83 104.87
CA GLU A 200 -43.21 15.64 104.65
C GLU A 200 -42.08 14.86 103.95
N GLN A 201 -41.89 13.59 104.33
CA GLN A 201 -40.96 12.67 103.67
C GLN A 201 -41.37 12.37 102.22
N GLU A 202 -42.65 12.06 101.98
CA GLU A 202 -43.14 11.79 100.62
C GLU A 202 -43.05 13.03 99.73
N VAL A 203 -43.40 14.22 100.23
CA VAL A 203 -43.23 15.48 99.49
C VAL A 203 -41.76 15.76 99.18
N GLN A 204 -40.82 15.38 100.05
CA GLN A 204 -39.40 15.52 99.76
C GLN A 204 -38.94 14.53 98.68
N HIS A 205 -39.29 13.25 98.82
CA HIS A 205 -39.02 12.21 97.82
C HIS A 205 -39.57 12.58 96.43
N LEU A 206 -40.80 13.12 96.37
CA LEU A 206 -41.40 13.60 95.12
C LEU A 206 -40.65 14.80 94.52
N ARG A 207 -40.13 15.73 95.35
CA ARG A 207 -39.30 16.84 94.88
C ARG A 207 -37.93 16.38 94.35
N ASP A 208 -37.31 15.43 95.02
CA ASP A 208 -36.02 14.86 94.58
C ASP A 208 -36.20 14.10 93.25
N LYS A 209 -37.31 13.37 93.10
CA LYS A 209 -37.71 12.72 91.84
C LYS A 209 -38.05 13.73 90.73
N GLU A 210 -38.72 14.84 91.04
CA GLU A 210 -38.99 15.92 90.09
C GLU A 210 -37.68 16.57 89.60
N LEU A 211 -36.71 16.77 90.50
CA LEU A 211 -35.38 17.27 90.15
C LEU A 211 -34.63 16.30 89.22
N HIS A 212 -34.62 15.01 89.54
CA HIS A 212 -34.01 13.98 88.71
C HIS A 212 -34.61 13.96 87.30
N LEU A 213 -35.94 13.92 87.18
CA LEU A 213 -36.62 13.92 85.88
C LEU A 213 -36.35 15.20 85.09
N LYS A 214 -36.20 16.36 85.74
CA LYS A 214 -35.81 17.62 85.07
C LYS A 214 -34.38 17.56 84.52
N GLN A 215 -33.44 16.98 85.28
CA GLN A 215 -32.06 16.79 84.84
C GLN A 215 -31.97 15.79 83.68
N GLU A 216 -32.72 14.69 83.75
CA GLU A 216 -32.81 13.67 82.71
C GLU A 216 -33.40 14.26 81.41
N VAL A 217 -34.48 15.05 81.50
CA VAL A 217 -35.04 15.78 80.34
C VAL A 217 -34.06 16.80 79.76
N GLN A 218 -33.24 17.48 80.59
CA GLN A 218 -32.18 18.34 80.08
C GLN A 218 -31.07 17.55 79.37
N SER A 219 -30.63 16.43 79.96
CA SER A 219 -29.63 15.53 79.35
C SER A 219 -30.09 15.00 77.99
N LEU A 220 -31.33 14.48 77.92
CA LEU A 220 -31.94 13.98 76.69
C LEU A 220 -32.09 15.08 75.62
N ARG A 221 -32.43 16.31 76.00
CA ARG A 221 -32.47 17.46 75.08
C ARG A 221 -31.09 17.83 74.55
N SER A 222 -30.07 17.84 75.41
CA SER A 222 -28.69 18.12 75.00
C SER A 222 -28.16 17.05 74.04
N HIS A 223 -28.37 15.76 74.35
CA HIS A 223 -27.99 14.65 73.47
C HIS A 223 -28.76 14.68 72.14
N LEU A 224 -30.06 15.01 72.15
CA LEU A 224 -30.84 15.14 70.92
C LEU A 224 -30.27 16.27 70.04
N LEU A 225 -29.97 17.44 70.63
CA LEU A 225 -29.36 18.57 69.93
C LEU A 225 -27.98 18.21 69.37
N GLU A 226 -27.12 17.57 70.16
CA GLU A 226 -25.79 17.10 69.72
C GLU A 226 -25.89 16.08 68.58
N SER A 227 -26.90 15.20 68.60
CA SER A 227 -27.18 14.29 67.49
C SER A 227 -27.69 15.01 66.24
N GLU A 228 -28.56 16.02 66.38
CA GLU A 228 -29.07 16.84 65.28
C GLU A 228 -27.97 17.70 64.64
N ASP A 229 -27.09 18.29 65.45
CA ASP A 229 -25.89 19.00 65.00
C ASP A 229 -24.93 18.05 64.27
N SER A 230 -24.75 16.82 64.78
CA SER A 230 -23.91 15.79 64.15
C SER A 230 -24.46 15.36 62.79
N TYR A 231 -25.77 15.10 62.67
CA TYR A 231 -26.42 14.82 61.40
C TYR A 231 -26.33 16.00 60.43
N SER A 232 -26.49 17.23 60.92
CA SER A 232 -26.36 18.45 60.10
C SER A 232 -24.94 18.61 59.54
N TRP A 233 -23.92 18.33 60.35
CA TRP A 233 -22.52 18.28 59.92
C TRP A 233 -22.26 17.17 58.89
N GLU A 234 -22.83 15.98 59.08
CA GLU A 234 -22.67 14.86 58.14
C GLU A 234 -23.34 15.17 56.78
N ILE A 235 -24.55 15.73 56.79
CA ILE A 235 -25.26 16.20 55.58
C ILE A 235 -24.42 17.25 54.84
N GLY A 236 -23.94 18.29 55.52
CA GLY A 236 -23.09 19.31 54.90
C GLY A 236 -21.78 18.74 54.33
N ALA A 237 -21.18 17.75 54.99
CA ALA A 237 -20.01 17.04 54.49
C ALA A 237 -20.36 16.15 53.28
N ALA A 238 -21.53 15.51 53.25
CA ALA A 238 -22.02 14.73 52.11
C ALA A 238 -22.29 15.62 50.89
N GLU A 239 -22.99 16.74 51.06
CA GLU A 239 -23.21 17.73 49.99
C GLU A 239 -21.89 18.28 49.42
N LYS A 240 -20.89 18.52 50.28
CA LYS A 240 -19.56 18.97 49.82
C LYS A 240 -18.86 17.89 48.97
N ARG A 241 -18.97 16.61 49.35
CA ARG A 241 -18.47 15.49 48.53
C ARG A 241 -19.23 15.39 47.21
N GLU A 242 -20.55 15.53 47.23
CA GLU A 242 -21.39 15.51 46.02
C GLU A 242 -21.03 16.64 45.06
N ARG A 243 -20.90 17.88 45.56
CA ARG A 243 -20.51 19.06 44.76
C ARG A 243 -19.14 18.85 44.09
N ASN A 244 -18.15 18.37 44.85
CA ASN A 244 -16.83 18.04 44.32
C ASN A 244 -16.87 16.91 43.27
N LEU A 245 -17.79 15.95 43.39
CA LEU A 245 -17.99 14.88 42.40
C LEU A 245 -18.67 15.42 41.14
N ARG A 246 -19.69 16.29 41.27
CA ARG A 246 -20.34 16.98 40.14
C ARG A 246 -19.34 17.81 39.33
N GLU A 247 -18.51 18.61 40.00
CA GLU A 247 -17.44 19.40 39.35
C GLU A 247 -16.42 18.51 38.61
N LYS A 248 -16.05 17.36 39.17
CA LYS A 248 -15.20 16.37 38.48
C LYS A 248 -15.89 15.75 37.27
N VAL A 249 -17.19 15.46 37.35
CA VAL A 249 -17.98 14.92 36.22
C VAL A 249 -18.03 15.95 35.10
N THR A 250 -18.40 17.22 35.37
CA THR A 250 -18.45 18.26 34.33
C THR A 250 -17.10 18.49 33.66
N LEU A 251 -16.00 18.45 34.43
CA LEU A 251 -14.64 18.59 33.88
C LEU A 251 -14.21 17.36 33.05
N LEU A 252 -14.69 16.16 33.38
CA LEU A 252 -14.47 14.96 32.57
C LEU A 252 -15.32 14.99 31.29
N GLU A 253 -16.55 15.47 31.35
CA GLU A 253 -17.43 15.68 30.20
C GLU A 253 -16.85 16.71 29.22
N GLU A 254 -16.35 17.85 29.72
CA GLU A 254 -15.67 18.87 28.90
C GLU A 254 -14.40 18.33 28.24
N LYS A 255 -13.59 17.54 28.98
CA LYS A 255 -12.42 16.85 28.41
C LYS A 255 -12.82 15.81 27.36
N LEU A 256 -13.90 15.07 27.58
CA LEU A 256 -14.42 14.09 26.61
C LEU A 256 -14.92 14.79 25.34
N LEU A 257 -15.65 15.89 25.46
CA LEU A 257 -16.07 16.72 24.32
C LEU A 257 -14.88 17.30 23.56
N SER A 258 -13.87 17.81 24.28
CA SER A 258 -12.63 18.33 23.67
C SER A 258 -11.85 17.24 22.92
N SER A 259 -11.73 16.05 23.51
CA SER A 259 -11.10 14.88 22.89
C SER A 259 -11.90 14.38 21.68
N SER A 260 -13.24 14.33 21.78
CA SER A 260 -14.13 13.97 20.69
C SER A 260 -14.01 14.93 19.50
N ASN A 261 -13.96 16.24 19.77
CA ASN A 261 -13.76 17.27 18.74
C ASN A 261 -12.38 17.15 18.07
N ALA A 262 -11.31 16.93 18.85
CA ALA A 262 -9.97 16.70 18.31
C ALA A 262 -9.90 15.41 17.46
N SER A 263 -10.54 14.34 17.91
CA SER A 263 -10.68 13.07 17.19
C SER A 263 -11.48 13.24 15.88
N HIS A 264 -12.57 14.00 15.91
CA HIS A 264 -13.34 14.32 14.71
C HIS A 264 -12.52 15.15 13.71
N GLN A 265 -11.77 16.15 14.20
CA GLN A 265 -10.85 16.94 13.37
C GLN A 265 -9.75 16.08 12.74
N ALA A 266 -9.16 15.17 13.50
CA ALA A 266 -8.18 14.21 12.99
C ALA A 266 -8.79 13.26 11.95
N SER A 267 -10.02 12.78 12.19
CA SER A 267 -10.77 11.93 11.24
C SER A 267 -11.03 12.66 9.90
N VAL A 268 -11.43 13.94 9.94
CA VAL A 268 -11.60 14.77 8.74
C VAL A 268 -10.26 14.98 8.00
N GLN A 269 -9.14 15.17 8.72
CA GLN A 269 -7.81 15.23 8.09
C GLN A 269 -7.42 13.90 7.44
N VAL A 270 -7.65 12.77 8.11
CA VAL A 270 -7.41 11.43 7.56
C VAL A 270 -8.26 11.18 6.33
N GLU A 271 -9.54 11.56 6.32
CA GLU A 271 -10.40 11.42 5.13
C GLU A 271 -9.90 12.29 3.96
N SER A 272 -9.41 13.50 4.24
CA SER A 272 -8.80 14.38 3.23
C SER A 272 -7.52 13.80 2.64
N LEU A 273 -6.62 13.28 3.48
CA LEU A 273 -5.40 12.60 3.04
C LEU A 273 -5.73 11.32 2.26
N GLN A 274 -6.74 10.55 2.70
CA GLN A 274 -7.19 9.34 2.00
C GLN A 274 -7.76 9.67 0.61
N LYS A 275 -8.48 10.79 0.46
CA LYS A 275 -8.92 11.31 -0.84
C LYS A 275 -7.73 11.68 -1.73
N GLN A 276 -6.70 12.35 -1.18
CA GLN A 276 -5.49 12.70 -1.92
C GLN A 276 -4.70 11.46 -2.38
N VAL A 277 -4.55 10.46 -1.52
CA VAL A 277 -3.89 9.18 -1.86
C VAL A 277 -4.66 8.43 -2.95
N ARG A 278 -6.01 8.41 -2.92
CA ARG A 278 -6.82 7.81 -3.99
C ARG A 278 -6.60 8.53 -5.33
N PHE A 279 -6.57 9.87 -5.34
CA PHE A 279 -6.29 10.65 -6.54
C PHE A 279 -4.89 10.35 -7.12
N LEU A 280 -3.86 10.38 -6.27
CA LEU A 280 -2.48 10.07 -6.70
C LEU A 280 -2.32 8.62 -7.17
N SER A 281 -3.02 7.66 -6.57
CA SER A 281 -3.06 6.28 -7.06
C SER A 281 -3.71 6.21 -8.45
N GLN A 282 -4.80 6.96 -8.68
CA GLN A 282 -5.44 7.00 -10.00
C GLN A 282 -4.52 7.64 -11.05
N GLU A 283 -3.87 8.78 -10.77
CA GLU A 283 -2.87 9.36 -11.68
C GLU A 283 -1.70 8.40 -11.95
N ARG A 284 -1.21 7.68 -10.94
CA ARG A 284 -0.19 6.64 -11.14
C ARG A 284 -0.66 5.57 -12.11
N ASP A 285 -1.89 5.09 -11.96
CA ASP A 285 -2.44 4.00 -12.77
C ASP A 285 -2.72 4.46 -14.21
N GLU A 286 -3.20 5.69 -14.40
CA GLU A 286 -3.34 6.32 -15.72
C GLU A 286 -1.98 6.52 -16.41
N ASN A 287 -0.96 6.98 -15.68
CA ASN A 287 0.41 7.10 -16.20
C ASN A 287 1.06 5.74 -16.50
N ALA A 288 0.80 4.71 -15.69
CA ALA A 288 1.27 3.34 -15.95
C ALA A 288 0.65 2.77 -17.23
N LEU A 289 -0.64 3.02 -17.47
CA LEU A 289 -1.30 2.68 -18.74
C LEU A 289 -0.68 3.42 -19.92
N GLN A 290 -0.42 4.72 -19.82
CA GLN A 290 0.28 5.48 -20.87
C GLN A 290 1.68 4.93 -21.16
N LEU A 291 2.47 4.62 -20.12
CA LEU A 291 3.78 3.99 -20.28
C LEU A 291 3.69 2.64 -21.00
N SER A 292 2.68 1.81 -20.69
CA SER A 292 2.45 0.54 -21.37
C SER A 292 2.15 0.71 -22.86
N LEU A 293 1.39 1.76 -23.23
CA LEU A 293 1.07 2.08 -24.62
C LEU A 293 2.31 2.53 -25.39
N TYR A 294 3.13 3.43 -24.81
CA TYR A 294 4.40 3.85 -25.42
C TYR A 294 5.40 2.70 -25.53
N GLN A 295 5.45 1.79 -24.54
CA GLN A 295 6.30 0.61 -24.59
C GLN A 295 5.87 -0.34 -25.70
N GLU A 296 4.56 -0.57 -25.90
CA GLU A 296 4.05 -1.40 -26.98
C GLU A 296 4.28 -0.76 -28.35
N GLN A 297 4.09 0.56 -28.47
CA GLN A 297 4.44 1.32 -29.68
C GLN A 297 5.94 1.20 -30.01
N GLY A 298 6.81 1.25 -28.98
CA GLY A 298 8.25 1.00 -29.13
C GLY A 298 8.58 -0.41 -29.63
N LYS A 299 7.87 -1.45 -29.15
CA LYS A 299 7.99 -2.82 -29.70
C LYS A 299 7.55 -2.87 -31.15
N GLN A 300 6.43 -2.23 -31.51
CA GLN A 300 5.94 -2.19 -32.89
C GLN A 300 6.94 -1.54 -33.84
N TYR A 301 7.55 -0.40 -33.46
CA TYR A 301 8.62 0.22 -34.25
C TYR A 301 9.87 -0.67 -34.34
N SER A 302 10.27 -1.34 -33.26
CA SER A 302 11.38 -2.30 -33.27
C SER A 302 11.11 -3.49 -34.22
N MET A 303 9.86 -3.97 -34.25
CA MET A 303 9.41 -5.02 -35.17
C MET A 303 9.40 -4.55 -36.63
N SER A 304 8.87 -3.34 -36.93
CA SER A 304 8.90 -2.77 -38.29
C SER A 304 10.35 -2.56 -38.76
N LEU A 305 11.23 -1.99 -37.92
CA LEU A 305 12.66 -1.84 -38.23
C LEU A 305 13.34 -3.18 -38.50
N THR A 306 13.07 -4.21 -37.68
CA THR A 306 13.58 -5.57 -37.89
C THR A 306 13.07 -6.17 -39.22
N ASN A 307 11.83 -5.89 -39.61
CA ASN A 307 11.26 -6.35 -40.88
C ASN A 307 11.89 -5.62 -42.08
N LEU A 308 12.05 -4.29 -41.99
CA LEU A 308 12.73 -3.47 -43.00
C LEU A 308 14.19 -3.91 -43.18
N GLN A 309 14.91 -4.20 -42.09
CA GLN A 309 16.26 -4.75 -42.14
C GLN A 309 16.31 -6.08 -42.91
N LYS A 310 15.36 -7.00 -42.65
CA LYS A 310 15.24 -8.26 -43.41
C LYS A 310 14.85 -8.06 -44.88
N VAL A 311 14.08 -7.03 -45.21
CA VAL A 311 13.76 -6.69 -46.62
C VAL A 311 15.00 -6.16 -47.33
N LEU A 312 15.77 -5.29 -46.67
CA LEU A 312 17.02 -4.74 -47.19
C LEU A 312 18.10 -5.81 -47.36
N GLU A 313 18.24 -6.73 -46.40
CA GLU A 313 19.14 -7.89 -46.51
C GLU A 313 18.75 -8.81 -47.69
N ARG A 314 17.46 -9.09 -47.89
CA ARG A 314 16.99 -9.84 -49.07
C ARG A 314 17.29 -9.11 -50.37
N SER A 315 17.04 -7.80 -50.43
CA SER A 315 17.33 -6.98 -51.61
C SER A 315 18.82 -7.00 -51.97
N GLN A 316 19.71 -6.83 -50.99
CA GLN A 316 21.17 -6.94 -51.19
C GLN A 316 21.61 -8.36 -51.59
N GLN A 317 20.96 -9.40 -51.08
CA GLN A 317 21.26 -10.78 -51.45
C GLN A 317 20.76 -11.11 -52.87
N GLU A 318 19.61 -10.58 -53.27
CA GLU A 318 19.07 -10.67 -54.62
C GLU A 318 19.94 -9.92 -55.62
N GLU A 319 20.39 -8.69 -55.29
CA GLU A 319 21.34 -7.91 -56.09
C GLU A 319 22.67 -8.66 -56.29
N LYS A 320 23.25 -9.21 -55.21
CA LYS A 320 24.47 -10.04 -55.30
C LYS A 320 24.26 -11.29 -56.15
N SER A 321 23.10 -11.94 -56.02
CA SER A 321 22.73 -13.10 -56.83
C SER A 321 22.66 -12.72 -58.31
N MET A 322 21.93 -11.65 -58.65
CA MET A 322 21.79 -11.11 -60.00
C MET A 322 23.14 -10.70 -60.61
N TYR A 323 23.98 -9.97 -59.86
CA TYR A 323 25.32 -9.60 -60.32
C TYR A 323 26.22 -10.82 -60.55
N SER A 324 26.14 -11.84 -59.68
CA SER A 324 26.90 -13.08 -59.88
C SER A 324 26.44 -13.88 -61.10
N ALA A 325 25.14 -13.87 -61.40
CA ALA A 325 24.57 -14.48 -62.59
C ALA A 325 24.97 -13.73 -63.87
N GLU A 326 24.97 -12.39 -63.85
CA GLU A 326 25.39 -11.60 -65.00
C GLU A 326 26.90 -11.73 -65.27
N LEU A 327 27.73 -11.72 -64.21
CA LEU A 327 29.15 -12.02 -64.30
C LEU A 327 29.41 -13.43 -64.88
N GLN A 328 28.54 -14.40 -64.58
CA GLN A 328 28.63 -15.75 -65.15
C GLN A 328 28.30 -15.76 -66.64
N LYS A 329 27.30 -14.99 -67.11
CA LYS A 329 27.01 -14.83 -68.55
C LYS A 329 28.17 -14.16 -69.29
N GLU A 330 28.71 -13.07 -68.75
CA GLU A 330 29.86 -12.38 -69.35
C GLU A 330 31.09 -13.29 -69.44
N ARG A 331 31.32 -14.15 -68.44
CA ARG A 331 32.33 -15.20 -68.52
C ARG A 331 32.03 -16.22 -69.62
N GLN A 332 30.78 -16.67 -69.75
CA GLN A 332 30.36 -17.59 -70.82
C GLN A 332 30.60 -16.97 -72.21
N HIS A 333 30.13 -15.76 -72.45
CA HIS A 333 30.39 -15.03 -73.70
C HIS A 333 31.88 -14.81 -73.95
N THR A 334 32.67 -14.46 -72.92
CA THR A 334 34.13 -14.36 -73.05
C THR A 334 34.76 -15.69 -73.45
N THR A 335 34.31 -16.82 -72.90
CA THR A 335 34.79 -18.15 -73.32
C THR A 335 34.36 -18.53 -74.73
N GLU A 336 33.12 -18.24 -75.14
CA GLU A 336 32.63 -18.45 -76.51
C GLU A 336 33.42 -17.62 -77.53
N TRP A 337 33.71 -16.35 -77.22
CA TRP A 337 34.53 -15.49 -78.06
C TRP A 337 35.99 -15.93 -78.11
N LYS A 338 36.54 -16.42 -77.00
CA LYS A 338 37.88 -17.00 -76.97
C LYS A 338 37.98 -18.28 -77.80
N GLU A 339 36.99 -19.17 -77.72
CA GLU A 339 36.93 -20.38 -78.56
C GLU A 339 36.81 -20.02 -80.06
N LYS A 340 35.98 -19.04 -80.41
CA LYS A 340 35.90 -18.50 -81.79
C LYS A 340 37.25 -17.92 -82.25
N ALA A 341 37.95 -17.18 -81.39
CA ALA A 341 39.27 -16.64 -81.71
C ALA A 341 40.31 -17.76 -81.92
N GLU A 342 40.33 -18.78 -81.06
CA GLU A 342 41.20 -19.96 -81.22
C GLU A 342 40.86 -20.79 -82.47
N ASN A 343 39.58 -20.87 -82.85
CA ASN A 343 39.16 -21.51 -84.11
C ASN A 343 39.67 -20.73 -85.33
N LEU A 344 39.51 -19.40 -85.33
CA LEU A 344 40.02 -18.52 -86.39
C LEU A 344 41.55 -18.53 -86.47
N ASP A 345 42.26 -18.61 -85.34
CA ASP A 345 43.71 -18.74 -85.30
C ASP A 345 44.18 -20.09 -85.86
N ARG A 346 43.46 -21.18 -85.57
CA ARG A 346 43.69 -22.49 -86.22
C ARG A 346 43.42 -22.46 -87.73
N GLU A 347 42.38 -21.76 -88.18
CA GLU A 347 42.15 -21.53 -89.61
C GLU A 347 43.26 -20.68 -90.26
N ALA A 348 43.73 -19.63 -89.58
CA ALA A 348 44.85 -18.81 -90.04
C ALA A 348 46.15 -19.63 -90.15
N LEU A 349 46.45 -20.48 -89.17
CA LEU A 349 47.58 -21.41 -89.21
C LEU A 349 47.47 -22.43 -90.36
N LEU A 350 46.27 -22.97 -90.63
CA LEU A 350 46.03 -23.86 -91.78
C LEU A 350 46.15 -23.13 -93.13
N LEU A 351 45.71 -21.87 -93.21
CA LEU A 351 45.89 -21.02 -94.39
C LEU A 351 47.35 -20.63 -94.58
N GLN A 352 48.09 -20.36 -93.51
CA GLN A 352 49.54 -20.11 -93.54
C GLN A 352 50.31 -21.35 -93.97
N GLU A 353 49.96 -22.54 -93.47
CA GLU A 353 50.56 -23.80 -93.91
C GLU A 353 50.27 -24.08 -95.40
N ARG A 354 49.06 -23.74 -95.87
CA ARG A 354 48.71 -23.77 -97.31
C ARG A 354 49.50 -22.74 -98.12
N LEU A 355 49.72 -21.53 -97.61
CA LEU A 355 50.56 -20.51 -98.25
C LEU A 355 52.02 -20.94 -98.30
N GLU A 356 52.57 -21.55 -97.24
CA GLU A 356 53.90 -22.14 -97.27
C GLU A 356 54.01 -23.29 -98.27
N LYS A 357 53.01 -24.18 -98.34
CA LYS A 357 52.95 -25.23 -99.37
C LYS A 357 52.89 -24.62 -100.77
N ALA A 358 52.08 -23.59 -100.98
CA ALA A 358 52.00 -22.87 -102.25
C ALA A 358 53.30 -22.12 -102.60
N ASN A 359 53.98 -21.54 -101.63
CA ASN A 359 55.29 -20.90 -101.80
C ASN A 359 56.37 -21.91 -102.12
N ARG A 360 56.40 -23.09 -101.47
CA ARG A 360 57.30 -24.19 -101.85
C ARG A 360 57.02 -24.70 -103.27
N VAL A 361 55.74 -24.74 -103.69
CA VAL A 361 55.36 -25.03 -105.08
C VAL A 361 55.84 -23.91 -106.01
N LEU A 362 55.70 -22.64 -105.63
CA LEU A 362 56.16 -21.48 -106.40
C LEU A 362 57.69 -21.46 -106.54
N ASP A 363 58.45 -21.70 -105.47
CA ASP A 363 59.90 -21.87 -105.50
C ASP A 363 60.30 -23.05 -106.42
N SER A 364 59.55 -24.16 -106.36
CA SER A 364 59.76 -25.29 -107.26
C SER A 364 59.41 -24.99 -108.72
N ALA A 365 58.50 -24.03 -108.98
CA ALA A 365 58.13 -23.54 -110.31
C ALA A 365 59.06 -22.42 -110.82
N THR A 366 59.70 -21.67 -109.92
CA THR A 366 60.74 -20.67 -110.24
C THR A 366 62.04 -21.36 -110.67
N ARG A 367 62.25 -22.60 -110.21
CA ARG A 367 63.40 -23.45 -110.56
C ARG A 367 63.52 -23.75 -112.07
N PRO A 368 62.47 -24.15 -112.81
CA PRO A 368 62.51 -24.20 -114.28
C PRO A 368 62.58 -22.81 -114.94
N THR A 369 62.09 -21.73 -114.32
CA THR A 369 62.26 -20.36 -114.85
C THR A 369 63.73 -19.92 -114.85
N GLN A 370 64.50 -20.25 -113.82
CA GLN A 370 65.96 -20.04 -113.81
C GLN A 370 66.70 -20.94 -114.82
N GLN A 371 66.20 -22.15 -115.11
CA GLN A 371 66.75 -22.99 -116.18
C GLN A 371 66.42 -22.44 -117.58
N LEU A 372 65.28 -21.77 -117.76
CA LEU A 372 64.97 -21.03 -118.99
C LEU A 372 65.96 -19.89 -119.21
N HIS A 373 66.25 -19.07 -118.21
CA HIS A 373 67.25 -17.99 -118.34
C HIS A 373 68.67 -18.50 -118.63
N GLN A 374 69.04 -19.70 -118.16
CA GLN A 374 70.30 -20.36 -118.52
C GLN A 374 70.29 -20.96 -119.94
N LYS A 375 69.11 -21.30 -120.49
CA LYS A 375 68.93 -21.70 -121.90
C LYS A 375 68.88 -20.51 -122.85
N GLU A 376 68.29 -19.40 -122.41
CA GLU A 376 68.16 -18.14 -123.16
C GLU A 376 69.55 -17.54 -123.45
N LYS A 377 70.46 -17.57 -122.47
CA LYS A 377 71.89 -17.24 -122.67
C LYS A 377 72.68 -18.22 -123.54
N GLN A 378 72.12 -19.35 -123.96
CA GLN A 378 72.73 -20.24 -124.96
C GLN A 378 72.16 -20.02 -126.38
N ILE A 379 71.21 -19.10 -126.56
CA ILE A 379 70.52 -18.87 -127.85
C ILE A 379 71.05 -17.60 -128.56
N GLU A 380 71.81 -16.72 -127.88
CA GLU A 380 72.44 -15.53 -128.49
C GLU A 380 73.69 -15.83 -129.36
N GLN A 381 74.03 -17.09 -129.63
CA GLN A 381 75.19 -17.48 -130.46
C GLN A 381 74.90 -18.61 -131.47
N SER A 382 73.90 -18.40 -132.34
CA SER A 382 73.86 -19.02 -133.67
C SER A 382 72.95 -18.20 -134.59
N GLU A 383 73.33 -18.08 -135.87
CA GLU A 383 72.71 -17.15 -136.82
C GLU A 383 71.34 -17.63 -137.38
N LEU A 384 70.56 -16.62 -137.81
CA LEU A 384 69.47 -16.54 -138.81
C LEU A 384 69.26 -17.75 -139.77
N PRO A 385 68.04 -17.95 -140.35
CA PRO A 385 67.02 -16.93 -140.73
C PRO A 385 65.66 -17.10 -139.99
N GLY A 386 64.68 -16.20 -140.07
CA GLY A 386 64.42 -15.13 -141.05
C GLY A 386 63.13 -15.45 -141.83
N GLU A 387 62.19 -14.50 -141.91
CA GLU A 387 60.84 -14.63 -142.52
C GLU A 387 59.95 -15.70 -141.79
N ILE A 388 58.75 -15.43 -141.29
CA ILE A 388 57.69 -14.52 -141.75
C ILE A 388 57.11 -13.77 -140.54
N LEU A 389 57.40 -12.48 -140.43
CA LEU A 389 56.67 -11.54 -139.57
C LEU A 389 55.77 -10.67 -140.48
N ASP A 390 54.89 -11.31 -141.27
CA ASP A 390 54.04 -10.60 -142.26
C ASP A 390 52.57 -11.07 -142.31
N ASP A 391 52.20 -12.22 -141.70
CA ASP A 391 50.79 -12.63 -141.56
C ASP A 391 50.12 -12.19 -140.23
N ALA A 392 50.92 -11.79 -139.23
CA ALA A 392 50.42 -11.32 -137.94
C ALA A 392 49.71 -9.94 -138.01
N GLN A 393 49.71 -9.27 -139.17
CA GLN A 393 49.15 -7.92 -139.35
C GLN A 393 47.99 -7.86 -140.37
N LYS A 394 47.53 -9.01 -140.91
CA LYS A 394 46.32 -9.08 -141.76
C LYS A 394 45.18 -9.95 -141.22
N GLU A 395 45.45 -10.90 -140.32
CA GLU A 395 44.39 -11.69 -139.66
C GLU A 395 43.66 -10.93 -138.53
N TRP A 396 44.22 -9.84 -138.00
CA TRP A 396 43.60 -9.04 -136.94
C TRP A 396 42.44 -8.12 -137.39
N MET A 397 42.10 -8.10 -138.69
CA MET A 397 41.09 -7.20 -139.25
C MET A 397 39.90 -7.92 -139.93
N ASN A 398 39.92 -9.26 -140.05
CA ASN A 398 38.87 -10.07 -140.71
C ASN A 398 38.27 -11.16 -139.78
N SER A 399 38.05 -10.82 -138.52
CA SER A 399 37.25 -11.61 -137.55
C SER A 399 36.75 -10.68 -136.45
N GLU A 400 36.30 -9.46 -136.75
CA GLU A 400 35.04 -9.21 -137.48
C GLU A 400 33.90 -10.21 -137.16
N ASN A 401 33.07 -9.78 -136.21
CA ASN A 401 31.60 -9.89 -136.19
C ASN A 401 30.96 -11.29 -136.25
N GLY A 402 30.93 -11.96 -135.11
CA GLY A 402 29.92 -12.96 -134.75
C GLY A 402 29.18 -12.59 -133.46
N THR A 403 27.92 -12.15 -133.57
CA THR A 403 26.94 -11.99 -132.46
C THR A 403 27.24 -10.93 -131.38
N GLU A 404 27.15 -9.68 -131.80
CA GLU A 404 26.46 -8.65 -131.02
C GLU A 404 25.04 -9.12 -130.60
N GLY A 405 24.65 -8.85 -129.34
CA GLY A 405 23.26 -8.67 -128.92
C GLY A 405 22.29 -9.85 -128.97
N LYS A 406 22.14 -10.57 -127.85
CA LYS A 406 20.84 -11.00 -127.25
C LYS A 406 21.09 -11.81 -125.96
N VAL A 407 20.86 -11.19 -124.79
CA VAL A 407 20.47 -11.98 -123.61
C VAL A 407 19.06 -12.47 -123.88
N ASP A 408 18.92 -13.78 -124.07
CA ASP A 408 17.67 -14.36 -124.57
C ASP A 408 16.50 -14.10 -123.59
N LYS A 409 15.45 -13.47 -124.12
CA LYS A 409 14.22 -13.16 -123.38
C LYS A 409 13.47 -14.44 -123.00
N ALA A 410 13.65 -15.55 -123.72
CA ALA A 410 13.14 -16.85 -123.33
C ALA A 410 13.97 -17.49 -122.20
N LEU A 411 15.30 -17.41 -122.25
CA LEU A 411 16.19 -17.84 -121.16
C LEU A 411 15.85 -17.12 -119.83
N MET A 412 15.80 -15.79 -119.82
CA MET A 412 15.41 -15.03 -118.61
C MET A 412 14.00 -15.41 -118.13
N ARG A 413 13.04 -15.57 -119.05
CA ARG A 413 11.68 -16.01 -118.70
C ARG A 413 11.68 -17.42 -118.09
N ASN A 414 12.50 -18.33 -118.59
CA ASN A 414 12.59 -19.71 -118.10
C ASN A 414 13.29 -19.80 -116.73
N LEU A 415 14.33 -19.00 -116.45
CA LEU A 415 14.90 -18.95 -115.10
C LEU A 415 13.90 -18.39 -114.08
N PHE A 416 13.16 -17.32 -114.41
CA PHE A 416 12.13 -16.79 -113.51
C PHE A 416 10.93 -17.74 -113.34
N ILE A 417 10.46 -18.41 -114.40
CA ILE A 417 9.39 -19.42 -114.29
C ILE A 417 9.86 -20.61 -113.45
N GLY A 418 11.08 -21.10 -113.66
CA GLY A 418 11.68 -22.17 -112.85
C GLY A 418 11.76 -21.80 -111.37
N HIS A 419 12.12 -20.57 -111.04
CA HIS A 419 12.12 -20.06 -109.67
C HIS A 419 10.72 -20.12 -109.03
N PHE A 420 9.68 -19.62 -109.70
CA PHE A 420 8.31 -19.60 -109.16
C PHE A 420 7.57 -20.94 -109.18
N GLN A 421 8.04 -21.92 -109.95
CA GLN A 421 7.48 -23.28 -109.99
C GLN A 421 8.23 -24.29 -109.08
N THR A 422 9.34 -23.89 -108.46
CA THR A 422 10.12 -24.74 -107.55
C THR A 422 9.52 -24.74 -106.14
N PRO A 423 9.33 -25.91 -105.48
CA PRO A 423 8.84 -25.96 -104.10
C PRO A 423 9.78 -25.25 -103.12
N LYS A 424 9.20 -24.65 -102.07
CA LYS A 424 9.87 -23.70 -101.16
C LYS A 424 11.17 -24.23 -100.50
N ASN A 425 11.33 -25.55 -100.38
CA ASN A 425 12.51 -26.20 -99.81
C ASN A 425 13.70 -26.35 -100.79
N GLN A 426 13.54 -26.02 -102.07
CA GLN A 426 14.63 -26.06 -103.07
C GLN A 426 14.93 -24.69 -103.71
N CYS A 427 14.08 -23.68 -103.45
CA CYS A 427 14.21 -22.32 -103.95
C CYS A 427 15.63 -21.70 -103.78
N PRO A 428 16.33 -21.84 -102.63
CA PRO A 428 17.69 -21.31 -102.46
C PRO A 428 18.75 -21.95 -103.37
N LYS A 429 18.55 -23.21 -103.79
CA LYS A 429 19.46 -23.89 -104.74
C LYS A 429 19.28 -23.37 -106.15
N VAL A 430 18.05 -23.08 -106.56
CA VAL A 430 17.73 -22.49 -107.87
C VAL A 430 18.20 -21.04 -107.94
N LEU A 431 18.01 -20.25 -106.88
CA LEU A 431 18.58 -18.91 -106.74
C LEU A 431 20.11 -18.92 -106.88
N ARG A 432 20.80 -19.85 -106.21
CA ARG A 432 22.26 -20.01 -106.33
C ARG A 432 22.69 -20.36 -107.76
N LEU A 433 21.94 -21.23 -108.46
CA LEU A 433 22.19 -21.56 -109.86
C LEU A 433 21.95 -20.36 -110.80
N MET A 434 20.92 -19.55 -110.52
CA MET A 434 20.57 -18.33 -111.25
C MET A 434 21.67 -17.26 -111.10
N GLY A 435 22.21 -17.09 -109.89
CA GLY A 435 23.37 -16.22 -109.63
C GLY A 435 24.63 -16.65 -110.38
N SER A 436 24.92 -17.97 -110.43
CA SER A 436 26.05 -18.50 -111.21
C SER A 436 25.92 -18.27 -112.72
N ILE A 437 24.70 -18.36 -113.28
CA ILE A 437 24.44 -18.14 -114.71
C ILE A 437 24.52 -16.64 -115.06
N LEU A 438 24.10 -15.76 -114.15
CA LEU A 438 24.12 -14.31 -114.32
C LEU A 438 25.45 -13.65 -113.91
N VAL A 439 26.46 -14.45 -113.55
CA VAL A 439 27.82 -13.99 -113.14
C VAL A 439 27.76 -12.99 -111.97
N ILE A 440 26.88 -13.24 -111.01
CA ILE A 440 26.77 -12.47 -109.77
C ILE A 440 27.75 -13.05 -108.73
N GLN A 441 28.54 -12.19 -108.07
CA GLN A 441 29.46 -12.63 -107.00
C GLN A 441 28.70 -13.35 -105.88
N LYS A 442 29.29 -14.44 -105.38
CA LYS A 442 28.67 -15.37 -104.42
C LYS A 442 28.25 -14.66 -103.12
N GLU A 443 29.05 -13.68 -102.72
CA GLU A 443 28.93 -12.88 -101.51
C GLU A 443 27.68 -11.99 -101.55
N ALA A 444 27.37 -11.39 -102.71
CA ALA A 444 26.14 -10.63 -102.92
C ALA A 444 24.89 -11.54 -102.96
N MET A 445 25.05 -12.78 -103.44
CA MET A 445 23.97 -13.76 -103.48
C MET A 445 23.59 -14.28 -102.08
N GLU A 446 24.56 -14.41 -101.17
CA GLU A 446 24.32 -14.86 -99.79
C GLU A 446 23.70 -13.75 -98.91
N GLN A 447 23.94 -12.47 -99.21
CA GLN A 447 23.23 -11.35 -98.57
C GLN A 447 21.75 -11.29 -98.96
N LEU A 448 21.40 -11.53 -100.24
CA LEU A 448 20.00 -11.60 -100.72
C LEU A 448 19.18 -12.77 -100.15
N LEU A 449 19.83 -13.74 -99.49
CA LEU A 449 19.18 -14.86 -98.81
C LEU A 449 19.04 -14.64 -97.29
N SER A 450 19.59 -13.54 -96.74
CA SER A 450 19.90 -13.40 -95.31
C SER A 450 19.47 -12.04 -94.72
N GLY A 451 18.19 -11.68 -94.89
CA GLY A 451 17.53 -10.53 -94.25
C GLY A 451 16.78 -9.64 -95.26
N ASP A 452 15.67 -8.98 -94.91
CA ASP A 452 14.77 -9.08 -93.75
C ASP A 452 13.40 -8.50 -94.19
N ASP A 453 12.28 -8.94 -93.58
CA ASP A 453 11.08 -8.09 -93.32
C ASP A 453 9.85 -8.90 -92.82
N GLY A 454 9.42 -8.55 -91.60
CA GLY A 454 8.08 -8.01 -91.29
C GLY A 454 6.77 -8.73 -91.69
N GLY A 455 5.85 -8.88 -90.71
CA GLY A 455 4.41 -8.77 -91.02
C GLY A 455 3.37 -9.58 -90.22
N VAL A 456 2.89 -9.02 -89.10
CA VAL A 456 1.46 -8.84 -88.78
C VAL A 456 0.48 -10.06 -88.87
N THR A 457 0.25 -10.68 -87.71
CA THR A 457 -1.04 -11.20 -87.18
C THR A 457 -1.85 -12.33 -87.86
N LYS A 458 -2.54 -13.08 -86.98
CA LYS A 458 -3.96 -13.54 -87.10
C LYS A 458 -4.27 -14.94 -87.66
N TRP A 459 -4.25 -15.92 -86.77
CA TRP A 459 -5.30 -16.95 -86.56
C TRP A 459 -5.15 -17.51 -85.14
N MET A 460 -6.18 -17.45 -84.28
CA MET A 460 -7.05 -18.58 -83.89
C MET A 460 -6.25 -19.88 -83.61
N THR A 461 -6.34 -20.48 -82.43
CA THR A 461 -7.58 -20.90 -81.75
C THR A 461 -7.61 -20.59 -80.25
N GLY A 462 -8.80 -20.30 -79.71
CA GLY A 462 -9.05 -20.30 -78.27
C GLY A 462 -10.27 -21.14 -77.91
N TRP A 463 -10.63 -21.08 -76.62
CA TRP A 463 -11.96 -21.40 -76.07
C TRP A 463 -12.46 -22.87 -76.07
N LEU A 464 -12.26 -23.50 -74.92
CA LEU A 464 -13.37 -23.97 -74.08
C LEU A 464 -13.15 -23.26 -72.71
N ALA A 465 -14.07 -22.49 -72.11
CA ALA A 465 -15.46 -22.77 -71.71
C ALA A 465 -15.52 -23.90 -70.67
N GLY A 466 -16.09 -23.75 -69.47
CA GLY A 466 -16.75 -22.61 -68.80
C GLY A 466 -16.77 -22.83 -67.27
N GLY A 467 -17.33 -21.91 -66.48
CA GLY A 467 -17.12 -21.86 -65.01
C GLY A 467 -18.24 -22.40 -64.10
N SER A 468 -18.05 -22.12 -62.79
CA SER A 468 -19.01 -22.16 -61.66
C SER A 468 -19.49 -23.51 -61.10
N GLN A 469 -19.15 -23.80 -59.84
CA GLN A 469 -20.12 -23.72 -58.70
C GLN A 469 -19.50 -23.92 -57.30
N CYS A 470 -20.07 -23.18 -56.33
CA CYS A 470 -20.33 -23.49 -54.90
C CYS A 470 -19.25 -24.01 -53.90
N VAL A 471 -19.28 -23.39 -52.71
CA VAL A 471 -18.71 -23.73 -51.38
C VAL A 471 -19.55 -24.89 -50.74
N PRO A 472 -19.18 -25.61 -49.62
CA PRO A 472 -18.23 -25.22 -48.55
C PRO A 472 -17.39 -26.32 -47.80
N ASN A 473 -16.56 -25.84 -46.84
CA ASN A 473 -16.02 -26.48 -45.62
C ASN A 473 -14.77 -27.42 -45.66
N THR A 474 -13.66 -26.93 -45.06
CA THR A 474 -12.70 -27.52 -44.07
C THR A 474 -12.54 -29.04 -43.84
N PRO A 475 -11.39 -29.55 -43.32
CA PRO A 475 -10.06 -28.93 -43.06
C PRO A 475 -8.86 -29.82 -43.55
N VAL A 476 -7.67 -29.69 -42.93
CA VAL A 476 -6.48 -30.62 -42.86
C VAL A 476 -5.19 -30.15 -43.58
N THR A 477 -4.31 -29.52 -42.76
CA THR A 477 -2.83 -29.60 -42.65
C THR A 477 -1.87 -29.63 -43.87
N PRO A 478 -0.60 -29.20 -43.70
CA PRO A 478 0.13 -28.51 -44.76
C PRO A 478 1.07 -29.41 -45.58
N ASN A 479 1.06 -29.20 -46.90
CA ASN A 479 2.26 -29.25 -47.72
C ASN A 479 2.08 -28.33 -48.95
N GLU A 480 3.17 -28.12 -49.67
CA GLU A 480 3.30 -27.42 -50.96
C GLU A 480 3.33 -25.88 -50.91
N GLN A 481 4.41 -25.35 -51.50
CA GLN A 481 4.69 -23.93 -51.65
C GLN A 481 3.88 -23.36 -52.83
N PRO A 482 3.27 -22.17 -52.69
CA PRO A 482 2.88 -21.35 -53.85
C PRO A 482 4.13 -20.64 -54.40
N GLY A 483 4.50 -20.92 -55.64
CA GLY A 483 5.56 -20.20 -56.33
C GLY A 483 5.19 -18.73 -56.54
N LEU A 484 5.89 -17.82 -55.87
CA LEU A 484 5.69 -16.38 -56.00
C LEU A 484 6.14 -15.89 -57.39
N LYS A 485 5.18 -15.44 -58.19
CA LYS A 485 5.40 -14.52 -59.32
C LYS A 485 4.82 -13.15 -58.98
N SER A 486 5.39 -12.51 -57.96
CA SER A 486 5.19 -11.10 -57.65
C SER A 486 6.57 -10.45 -57.54
N SER A 487 6.77 -9.32 -58.22
CA SER A 487 8.09 -8.67 -58.29
C SER A 487 8.42 -7.97 -56.95
N PHE A 488 9.71 -7.81 -56.63
CA PHE A 488 10.19 -7.10 -55.44
C PHE A 488 9.48 -5.75 -55.21
N SER A 489 9.28 -4.97 -56.28
CA SER A 489 8.58 -3.68 -56.23
C SER A 489 7.11 -3.78 -55.82
N GLU A 490 6.43 -4.87 -56.18
CA GLU A 490 5.01 -5.12 -55.85
C GLU A 490 4.84 -5.39 -54.35
N LEU A 491 5.74 -6.20 -53.77
CA LEU A 491 5.77 -6.46 -52.33
C LEU A 491 6.18 -5.23 -51.52
N PHE A 492 7.07 -4.38 -52.05
CA PHE A 492 7.47 -3.12 -51.40
C PHE A 492 6.34 -2.08 -51.41
N VAL A 493 5.62 -1.93 -52.53
CA VAL A 493 4.43 -1.07 -52.61
C VAL A 493 3.32 -1.57 -51.70
N GLN A 494 3.03 -2.88 -51.71
CA GLN A 494 2.02 -3.49 -50.83
C GLN A 494 2.36 -3.32 -49.32
N PHE A 495 3.64 -3.32 -48.96
CA PHE A 495 4.09 -2.99 -47.60
C PHE A 495 3.82 -1.51 -47.24
N LEU A 496 4.15 -0.56 -48.13
CA LEU A 496 3.89 0.87 -47.91
C LEU A 496 2.39 1.19 -47.87
N GLU A 497 1.58 0.55 -48.70
CA GLU A 497 0.11 0.68 -48.69
C GLU A 497 -0.53 0.10 -47.41
N THR A 498 0.04 -0.96 -46.85
CA THR A 498 -0.46 -1.53 -45.58
C THR A 498 0.02 -0.78 -44.33
N GLU A 499 1.23 -0.20 -44.33
CA GLU A 499 1.71 0.61 -43.20
C GLU A 499 1.05 2.01 -43.16
N SER A 500 0.72 2.59 -44.32
CA SER A 500 0.14 3.95 -44.43
C SER A 500 -1.35 4.10 -44.06
N HIS A 501 -2.09 3.00 -43.92
CA HIS A 501 -3.52 3.02 -43.55
C HIS A 501 -3.82 2.80 -42.06
N SER A 502 -2.79 2.69 -41.21
CA SER A 502 -2.94 2.67 -39.75
C SER A 502 -3.22 4.08 -39.20
N SER A 503 -4.47 4.57 -39.37
CA SER A 503 -4.84 5.93 -38.97
C SER A 503 -4.71 6.15 -37.46
N ILE A 504 -3.65 6.84 -37.03
CA ILE A 504 -3.55 7.39 -35.68
C ILE A 504 -4.60 8.51 -35.56
N PRO A 505 -5.60 8.41 -34.67
CA PRO A 505 -6.44 9.56 -34.37
C PRO A 505 -5.57 10.58 -33.63
N SER A 506 -5.49 11.80 -34.17
CA SER A 506 -4.73 12.89 -33.56
C SER A 506 -5.15 13.09 -32.09
N PRO A 507 -4.20 13.23 -31.13
CA PRO A 507 -4.55 13.43 -29.72
C PRO A 507 -5.34 14.73 -29.56
N LYS A 508 -6.66 14.61 -29.39
CA LYS A 508 -7.49 15.74 -29.00
C LYS A 508 -7.13 16.10 -27.56
N LEU A 509 -6.32 17.16 -27.40
CA LEU A 509 -6.10 17.79 -26.12
C LEU A 509 -7.45 18.04 -25.45
N SER A 510 -7.67 17.42 -24.29
CA SER A 510 -8.80 17.74 -23.43
C SER A 510 -8.56 19.14 -22.84
N ALA A 511 -8.99 20.16 -23.58
CA ALA A 511 -8.94 21.55 -23.13
C ALA A 511 -9.94 21.74 -21.98
N ARG A 512 -9.53 21.37 -20.76
CA ARG A 512 -10.32 21.60 -19.54
C ARG A 512 -9.50 21.94 -18.30
N ALA A 513 -8.56 22.87 -18.48
CA ALA A 513 -8.23 23.82 -17.43
C ALA A 513 -8.92 25.17 -17.74
N MET A 514 -9.46 25.81 -16.69
CA MET A 514 -10.05 27.16 -16.68
C MET A 514 -11.27 27.44 -17.58
N LYS A 515 -12.47 27.31 -16.99
CA LYS A 515 -13.48 28.36 -17.10
C LYS A 515 -13.76 28.93 -15.72
N CYS A 516 -13.64 30.24 -15.58
CA CYS A 516 -14.09 30.98 -14.40
C CYS A 516 -15.62 30.98 -14.28
N LEU A 517 -16.09 31.48 -13.14
CA LEU A 517 -17.44 32.01 -12.91
C LEU A 517 -17.97 32.73 -14.18
N ASP A 518 -19.25 32.62 -14.56
CA ASP A 518 -20.36 33.14 -13.74
C ASP A 518 -21.79 32.68 -14.10
N SER A 519 -22.66 32.74 -13.08
CA SER A 519 -24.12 32.94 -13.01
C SER A 519 -25.19 32.26 -13.94
N ARG A 520 -26.18 31.62 -13.26
CA ARG A 520 -27.66 31.85 -13.31
C ARG A 520 -28.52 31.38 -14.51
N GLY A 521 -29.44 30.39 -14.31
CA GLY A 521 -30.33 29.96 -15.43
C GLY A 521 -31.63 29.10 -15.33
N ARG A 522 -32.25 28.75 -14.18
CA ARG A 522 -33.71 28.36 -14.04
C ARG A 522 -34.27 27.00 -14.62
N ARG A 523 -35.17 26.37 -13.80
CA ARG A 523 -36.19 25.27 -14.04
C ARG A 523 -35.66 23.81 -14.05
N LYS A 524 -36.05 22.92 -13.11
CA LYS A 524 -37.32 22.15 -12.84
C LYS A 524 -37.22 20.73 -13.46
N GLU A 525 -37.57 19.59 -12.85
CA GLU A 525 -38.63 19.22 -11.86
C GLU A 525 -38.16 18.18 -10.81
N ARG A 526 -38.75 18.13 -9.59
CA ARG A 526 -39.63 17.06 -9.02
C ARG A 526 -39.19 15.62 -9.33
N ALA A 527 -39.07 14.68 -8.38
CA ALA A 527 -39.46 14.63 -6.96
C ALA A 527 -38.40 13.78 -6.16
N ASN A 528 -38.57 13.25 -4.94
CA ASN A 528 -39.73 13.17 -4.02
C ASN A 528 -39.26 13.04 -2.55
N VAL A 529 -40.15 13.17 -1.56
CA VAL A 529 -39.87 13.04 -0.10
C VAL A 529 -41.05 12.32 0.58
N PRO A 530 -40.84 11.60 1.70
CA PRO A 530 -41.52 12.04 2.93
C PRO A 530 -40.73 11.78 4.23
N ARG A 531 -40.54 12.83 5.06
CA ARG A 531 -40.60 12.67 6.52
C ARG A 531 -40.92 13.99 7.28
N SER A 532 -42.05 13.95 7.99
CA SER A 532 -42.33 14.54 9.30
C SER A 532 -41.78 15.93 9.70
N VAL A 533 -42.71 16.91 9.73
CA VAL A 533 -43.04 17.83 10.85
C VAL A 533 -41.90 18.44 11.69
N THR A 534 -41.81 19.78 11.67
CA THR A 534 -41.79 20.63 12.88
C THR A 534 -42.13 22.08 12.51
N ASP A 535 -42.90 22.76 13.37
CA ASP A 535 -43.29 24.17 13.22
C ASP A 535 -42.18 25.14 13.64
N ALA A 536 -42.07 26.27 12.94
CA ALA A 536 -41.69 27.57 13.51
C ALA A 536 -42.04 28.70 12.52
N ALA A 537 -42.93 29.61 12.92
CA ALA A 537 -43.27 30.79 12.14
C ALA A 537 -42.41 32.01 12.56
N GLU A 538 -41.68 32.53 11.59
CA GLU A 538 -41.29 33.94 11.37
C GLU A 538 -40.86 34.84 12.55
N PHE A 539 -39.70 35.50 12.41
CA PHE A 539 -39.70 36.93 12.10
C PHE A 539 -38.44 37.42 11.36
N ARG A 540 -38.64 38.48 10.57
CA ARG A 540 -37.68 39.30 9.80
C ARG A 540 -36.61 39.98 10.70
N ALA A 541 -35.51 40.57 10.19
CA ALA A 541 -34.76 40.51 8.92
C ALA A 541 -33.45 41.30 9.10
N GLY A 542 -32.38 40.97 8.38
CA GLY A 542 -31.09 41.67 8.48
C GLY A 542 -30.28 41.63 7.18
N LYS A 543 -29.82 42.80 6.74
CA LYS A 543 -29.15 43.07 5.44
C LYS A 543 -27.83 42.30 5.25
N ARG A 544 -27.48 42.07 3.98
CA ARG A 544 -26.18 41.50 3.54
C ARG A 544 -25.08 42.56 3.56
N GLU A 545 -23.86 42.13 3.84
CA GLU A 545 -22.64 42.58 3.13
C GLU A 545 -21.60 41.45 3.16
N ALA A 546 -20.82 41.30 2.09
CA ALA A 546 -19.96 40.13 1.89
C ALA A 546 -18.50 40.56 1.65
N VAL A 547 -17.62 39.97 2.47
CA VAL A 547 -16.22 39.58 2.22
C VAL A 547 -15.40 40.41 1.21
N ASN A 548 -14.27 40.94 1.68
CA ASN A 548 -13.01 40.87 0.96
C ASN A 548 -11.91 40.37 1.89
N GLN A 549 -11.37 39.19 1.59
CA GLN A 549 -10.09 38.69 2.11
C GLN A 549 -9.07 38.81 0.96
N PHE A 550 -7.92 39.45 1.19
CA PHE A 550 -6.62 39.17 0.55
C PHE A 550 -5.64 40.34 0.80
N LEU A 551 -4.94 40.32 1.95
CA LEU A 551 -3.59 40.88 2.08
C LEU A 551 -2.84 40.08 3.15
N ALA A 552 -1.73 39.45 2.77
CA ALA A 552 -0.73 38.96 3.72
C ALA A 552 0.21 40.10 4.10
N PRO A 553 0.89 40.00 5.25
CA PRO A 553 2.35 39.98 5.15
C PRO A 553 3.03 38.89 6.00
N ARG A 554 4.33 38.73 5.74
CA ARG A 554 5.20 37.68 6.25
C ARG A 554 5.97 38.09 7.52
N SER A 555 6.60 37.08 8.13
CA SER A 555 7.88 37.15 8.86
C SER A 555 7.91 37.63 10.31
N ALA A 556 8.13 36.66 11.19
CA ALA A 556 9.26 36.57 12.13
C ALA A 556 9.78 37.84 12.85
N ALA A 557 9.68 37.84 14.18
CA ALA A 557 10.82 38.08 15.08
C ALA A 557 10.50 37.54 16.50
N VAL A 558 11.47 36.87 17.12
CA VAL A 558 11.49 36.60 18.57
C VAL A 558 12.12 37.81 19.27
N PRO A 559 11.52 38.34 20.36
CA PRO A 559 12.26 39.13 21.34
C PRO A 559 12.73 38.24 22.50
N LEU A 560 14.04 38.18 22.69
CA LEU A 560 14.66 37.70 23.92
C LEU A 560 14.63 38.79 24.98
N ILE A 561 14.41 38.38 26.24
CA ILE A 561 14.96 38.95 27.49
C ILE A 561 14.79 40.46 27.73
N SER A 562 14.07 40.77 28.82
CA SER A 562 14.55 41.75 29.81
C SER A 562 14.37 41.14 31.20
N LEU A 563 15.45 41.09 31.98
CA LEU A 563 15.47 40.60 33.36
C LEU A 563 16.13 41.66 34.25
N ASP A 564 15.33 42.27 35.09
CA ASP A 564 15.64 42.99 36.34
C ASP A 564 14.26 43.12 37.05
N GLU A 565 14.08 42.88 38.35
CA GLU A 565 15.04 42.88 39.45
C GLU A 565 14.92 41.62 40.36
N LEU A 566 16.09 41.09 40.73
CA LEU A 566 16.50 40.55 42.03
C LEU A 566 15.43 39.95 43.01
N GLY A 567 15.47 38.62 43.20
CA GLY A 567 14.56 37.90 44.13
C GLY A 567 15.00 36.50 44.61
N THR A 568 16.31 36.22 44.64
CA THR A 568 16.98 35.15 45.42
C THR A 568 16.39 33.71 45.44
N GLY A 569 17.04 32.78 44.73
CA GLY A 569 17.16 31.37 45.17
C GLY A 569 16.43 30.31 44.34
N GLY A 570 17.19 29.53 43.56
CA GLY A 570 16.80 28.17 43.14
C GLY A 570 17.80 27.15 43.72
N PRO A 571 17.86 25.89 43.23
CA PRO A 571 16.94 25.20 42.32
C PRO A 571 16.40 23.86 42.88
N GLY A 572 15.35 23.29 42.26
CA GLY A 572 14.85 21.96 42.66
C GLY A 572 13.87 21.34 41.66
N ASN A 573 14.10 20.09 41.27
CA ASN A 573 13.32 19.39 40.25
C ASN A 573 11.96 18.90 40.80
N LEU A 574 10.90 18.97 39.99
CA LEU A 574 9.56 18.48 40.34
C LEU A 574 9.44 16.95 40.23
N LEU A 575 9.94 16.24 41.24
CA LEU A 575 9.50 14.89 41.60
C LEU A 575 9.39 14.80 43.12
N LEU A 576 8.36 14.08 43.60
CA LEU A 576 8.04 13.78 45.01
C LEU A 576 7.47 14.96 45.84
N ASN A 577 6.14 15.04 45.90
CA ASN A 577 5.46 15.58 47.08
C ASN A 577 5.23 14.43 48.07
N PRO A 578 5.81 14.45 49.29
CA PRO A 578 5.51 13.48 50.32
C PRO A 578 4.13 13.73 50.95
N ILE A 579 3.44 12.65 51.30
CA ILE A 579 2.24 12.69 52.14
C ILE A 579 2.69 12.89 53.59
N SER A 580 2.18 13.93 54.25
CA SER A 580 2.21 14.08 55.71
C SER A 580 0.83 14.48 56.21
N ASP A 581 0.60 14.16 57.48
CA ASP A 581 -0.44 14.66 58.38
C ASP A 581 -1.61 13.71 58.65
N PHE A 582 -1.29 12.57 59.28
CA PHE A 582 -2.12 12.00 60.35
C PHE A 582 -1.23 11.29 61.39
N MET A 583 -0.90 12.00 62.48
CA MET A 583 -0.38 11.40 63.72
C MET A 583 -1.56 10.98 64.60
N PRO A 584 -1.56 9.78 65.21
CA PRO A 584 -2.58 9.41 66.19
C PRO A 584 -2.29 10.10 67.53
N THR A 585 -3.23 10.92 68.00
CA THR A 585 -3.15 11.50 69.35
C THR A 585 -3.51 10.44 70.38
N PHE A 586 -2.59 10.12 71.30
CA PHE A 586 -2.86 9.28 72.45
C PHE A 586 -3.68 10.04 73.50
N THR A 587 -4.86 9.55 73.85
CA THR A 587 -5.67 10.06 74.97
C THR A 587 -5.59 9.09 76.14
N PRO A 588 -5.13 9.51 77.34
CA PRO A 588 -5.07 8.63 78.51
C PRO A 588 -6.45 8.44 79.16
N LEU A 589 -6.73 7.22 79.62
CA LEU A 589 -7.92 6.87 80.40
C LEU A 589 -7.82 7.42 81.84
N PRO A 590 -8.91 7.95 82.43
CA PRO A 590 -8.95 8.30 83.85
C PRO A 590 -9.07 7.04 84.73
N VAL A 591 -8.34 7.02 85.84
CA VAL A 591 -8.35 5.94 86.84
C VAL A 591 -9.33 6.28 87.96
N SER A 592 -10.18 5.34 88.37
CA SER A 592 -11.09 5.50 89.51
C SER A 592 -10.32 5.60 90.84
N PRO A 593 -10.73 6.46 91.78
CA PRO A 593 -10.15 6.52 93.12
C PRO A 593 -10.81 5.48 94.05
N ASP A 594 -10.22 4.29 94.14
CA ASP A 594 -10.59 3.31 95.17
C ASP A 594 -9.82 3.63 96.47
N ASN A 595 -10.55 4.00 97.53
CA ASN A 595 -9.98 4.66 98.70
C ASN A 595 -9.86 3.66 99.88
N SER A 596 -8.73 2.96 99.96
CA SER A 596 -8.44 1.96 101.00
C SER A 596 -6.95 1.95 101.38
N ALA A 597 -6.67 1.66 102.66
CA ALA A 597 -5.35 1.65 103.33
C ALA A 597 -4.66 3.04 103.47
N ARG A 598 -4.88 3.81 104.55
CA ARG A 598 -4.42 3.59 105.95
C ARG A 598 -2.88 3.65 106.10
N VAL A 599 -2.37 4.84 106.42
CA VAL A 599 -1.02 5.01 107.02
C VAL A 599 -1.17 5.17 108.53
N VAL A 600 -0.38 4.41 109.29
CA VAL A 600 -0.41 4.37 110.76
C VAL A 600 0.72 5.21 111.35
N LEU A 601 0.32 6.15 112.21
CA LEU A 601 1.08 6.77 113.29
C LEU A 601 0.04 7.05 114.40
N LYS A 602 0.25 6.82 115.70
CA LYS A 602 1.26 6.06 116.45
C LYS A 602 0.69 5.90 117.88
N ASP A 603 1.17 4.90 118.64
CA ASP A 603 1.10 4.82 120.11
C ASP A 603 -0.27 5.01 120.81
N LEU A 604 -0.99 3.90 121.08
CA LEU A 604 -1.54 3.48 122.40
C LEU A 604 -2.34 2.16 122.31
#